data_AF-A0A948X792-F1
#
_entry.id   AF-A0A948X792-F1
#
_cell.length_a   1.000
_cell.length_b   1.000
_cell.length_c   1.000
_cell.angle_alpha   90.00
_cell.angle_beta   90.00
_cell.angle_gamma   90.00
#
_symmetry.space_group_name_H-M   'P 1'
#
loop_
_entity.id
_entity.type
_entity.pdbx_description
1 polymer ?
#
loop_
_entity_poly.entity_id
_entity_poly.type
_entity_poly.pdbx_seq_one_letter_code
_entity_poly.pdbx_strand_id
1 'polypeptide(L)'
;MTLHSDYLRTLERVSQLDKPVMSNQLMGQTKQFLSRRWILEDGYLSTIPVQVLDGEDEADVEVDEKTKTYSYCRLGGLTTIVTRPLAEITIFTINVDAWLDEISTLFCIEPSKVAWRRELIQGHLWHLGDLRVSGSSRFVPLYVSRRSKMCPMEWDQNLRDLERSSHGIVLVTDSKTSTNLPNHHQVRELDALLTDVTNVVTLKSDVLDRMLRGVPADATDDRDRYNELTGVLKLRCMATEKTFTGEYQKSVIALFWRERHQLSLKWSEVRSSTDCGKDPDSVFGKGEWQAWIERVAFGKYRLRVS
;
A
#
# COMPACT_ATOMS: atom_id res chain seq x y z
N MET A 1 -12.62 16.64 1.45
CA MET A 1 -11.38 15.85 1.36
C MET A 1 -10.77 15.86 2.73
N THR A 2 -10.25 14.75 3.19
CA THR A 2 -9.79 14.65 4.59
C THR A 2 -8.33 15.06 4.71
N LEU A 3 -7.94 15.58 5.88
CA LEU A 3 -6.55 15.96 6.17
C LEU A 3 -5.57 14.78 5.94
N HIS A 4 -6.02 13.56 6.24
CA HIS A 4 -5.26 12.33 6.03
C HIS A 4 -4.90 12.10 4.56
N SER A 5 -5.85 12.32 3.65
CA SER A 5 -5.61 12.20 2.21
C SER A 5 -4.76 13.35 1.68
N ASP A 6 -4.89 14.55 2.24
CA ASP A 6 -4.03 15.69 1.88
C ASP A 6 -2.57 15.47 2.28
N TYR A 7 -2.34 14.80 3.42
CA TYR A 7 -0.99 14.37 3.77
C TYR A 7 -0.45 13.33 2.78
N LEU A 8 -1.22 12.28 2.46
CA LEU A 8 -0.78 11.29 1.47
C LEU A 8 -0.45 11.91 0.09
N ARG A 9 -1.23 12.92 -0.35
CA ARG A 9 -0.92 13.70 -1.56
C ARG A 9 0.34 14.55 -1.44
N THR A 10 0.61 15.09 -0.26
CA THR A 10 1.86 15.81 0.01
C THR A 10 3.02 14.83 -0.18
N LEU A 11 2.90 13.61 0.37
CA LEU A 11 3.90 12.57 0.16
C LEU A 11 4.07 12.28 -1.34
N GLU A 12 3.00 12.06 -2.11
CA GLU A 12 3.05 11.81 -3.57
C GLU A 12 3.90 12.84 -4.36
N ARG A 13 3.90 14.11 -3.94
CA ARG A 13 4.63 15.21 -4.60
C ARG A 13 6.11 15.25 -4.24
N VAL A 14 6.44 14.88 -3.01
CA VAL A 14 7.83 14.84 -2.55
C VAL A 14 8.58 13.76 -3.36
N SER A 15 9.88 13.94 -3.60
CA SER A 15 10.69 12.95 -4.32
C SER A 15 11.22 11.88 -3.36
N GLN A 16 11.79 12.29 -2.24
CA GLN A 16 12.42 11.44 -1.21
C GLN A 16 11.92 11.85 0.17
N LEU A 17 11.57 10.88 1.03
CA LEU A 17 11.03 11.15 2.36
C LEU A 17 12.10 11.58 3.36
N ASP A 18 13.35 11.18 3.13
CA ASP A 18 14.50 11.51 3.99
C ASP A 18 14.99 12.95 3.80
N LYS A 19 14.47 13.67 2.80
CA LYS A 19 14.85 15.05 2.51
C LYS A 19 13.93 16.03 3.24
N PRO A 20 14.50 17.11 3.80
CA PRO A 20 13.70 18.18 4.39
C PRO A 20 12.78 18.79 3.32
N VAL A 21 11.57 19.13 3.74
CA VAL A 21 10.56 19.78 2.91
C VAL A 21 10.24 21.17 3.44
N MET A 22 9.90 22.09 2.54
CA MET A 22 9.55 23.46 2.87
C MET A 22 8.03 23.64 2.98
N SER A 23 7.60 24.72 3.63
CA SER A 23 6.18 25.05 3.82
C SER A 23 5.37 25.11 2.51
N ASN A 24 5.97 25.58 1.41
CA ASN A 24 5.31 25.65 0.10
C ASN A 24 4.97 24.26 -0.49
N GLN A 25 5.69 23.20 -0.10
CA GLN A 25 5.45 21.83 -0.53
C GLN A 25 4.31 21.17 0.25
N LEU A 26 3.96 21.70 1.43
CA LEU A 26 2.96 21.16 2.37
C LEU A 26 1.52 21.61 2.10
N MET A 27 1.24 22.17 0.91
CA MET A 27 -0.10 22.56 0.43
C MET A 27 -0.90 23.46 1.40
N GLY A 28 -0.22 24.28 2.20
CA GLY A 28 -0.87 25.17 3.18
C GLY A 28 -1.39 24.49 4.45
N GLN A 29 -1.11 23.19 4.66
CA GLN A 29 -1.57 22.41 5.82
C GLN A 29 -0.53 22.30 6.94
N THR A 30 0.56 23.08 6.89
CA THR A 30 1.70 23.03 7.82
C THR A 30 1.28 23.01 9.29
N LYS A 31 0.38 23.92 9.69
CA LYS A 31 -0.10 24.01 11.09
C LYS A 31 -0.82 22.73 11.55
N GLN A 32 -1.61 22.11 10.67
CA GLN A 32 -2.39 20.91 10.99
C GLN A 32 -1.50 19.66 11.00
N PHE A 33 -0.50 19.60 10.11
CA PHE A 33 0.47 18.51 10.11
C PHE A 33 1.39 18.56 11.33
N LEU A 34 1.81 19.75 11.77
CA LEU A 34 2.60 19.95 12.98
C LEU A 34 1.85 19.53 14.24
N SER A 35 0.58 19.94 14.37
CA SER A 35 -0.22 19.60 15.57
C SER A 35 -0.41 18.09 15.75
N ARG A 36 -0.41 17.33 14.64
CA ARG A 36 -0.49 15.87 14.62
C ARG A 36 0.86 15.16 14.57
N ARG A 37 1.97 15.92 14.56
CA ARG A 37 3.34 15.42 14.45
C ARG A 37 3.61 14.58 13.19
N TRP A 38 2.83 14.79 12.13
CA TRP A 38 3.07 14.17 10.82
C TRP A 38 4.24 14.83 10.08
N ILE A 39 4.60 16.04 10.50
CA ILE A 39 5.86 16.69 10.16
C ILE A 39 6.48 17.21 11.46
N LEU A 40 7.80 17.35 11.45
CA LEU A 40 8.59 17.89 12.55
C LEU A 40 9.41 19.07 12.03
N GLU A 41 9.54 20.13 12.83
CA GLU A 41 10.46 21.22 12.51
C GLU A 41 11.90 20.72 12.57
N ASP A 42 12.67 20.95 11.51
CA ASP A 42 14.06 20.48 11.33
C ASP A 42 15.03 21.67 11.15
N GLY A 43 14.67 22.80 11.74
CA GLY A 43 15.43 24.04 11.66
C GLY A 43 15.08 24.91 10.45
N TYR A 44 16.10 25.58 9.92
CA TYR A 44 15.97 26.63 8.91
C TYR A 44 17.00 26.44 7.80
N LEU A 45 16.69 26.91 6.59
CA LEU A 45 17.71 27.02 5.54
C LEU A 45 18.82 27.95 6.00
N SER A 46 20.07 27.59 5.70
CA SER A 46 21.25 28.44 5.93
C SER A 46 21.48 29.43 4.78
N THR A 47 20.97 29.11 3.60
CA THR A 47 21.14 29.89 2.36
C THR A 47 19.83 29.93 1.58
N ILE A 48 19.56 31.07 0.94
CA ILE A 48 18.40 31.24 0.06
C ILE A 48 18.79 31.81 -1.31
N PRO A 49 18.07 31.45 -2.38
CA PRO A 49 18.25 32.09 -3.68
C PRO A 49 17.68 33.51 -3.65
N VAL A 50 18.46 34.49 -4.09
CA VAL A 50 18.11 35.90 -4.16
C VAL A 50 18.31 36.41 -5.58
N GLN A 51 17.31 37.14 -6.10
CA GLN A 51 17.43 37.76 -7.42
C GLN A 51 18.37 38.97 -7.40
N VAL A 52 19.45 38.84 -8.17
CA VAL A 52 20.46 39.87 -8.45
C VAL A 52 20.32 40.36 -9.90
N LEU A 53 21.00 41.46 -10.24
CA LEU A 53 20.87 42.11 -11.56
C LEU A 53 21.12 41.16 -12.74
N ASP A 54 22.02 40.18 -12.57
CA ASP A 54 22.46 39.27 -13.63
C ASP A 54 22.00 37.80 -13.43
N GLY A 55 21.08 37.52 -12.49
CA GLY A 55 20.60 36.16 -12.24
C GLY A 55 20.08 35.89 -10.83
N GLU A 56 20.24 34.65 -10.36
CA GLU A 56 20.01 34.24 -8.98
C GLU A 56 21.36 33.95 -8.31
N ASP A 57 21.54 34.45 -7.09
CA ASP A 57 22.73 34.20 -6.25
C ASP A 57 22.29 33.64 -4.90
N GLU A 58 23.18 32.92 -4.21
CA GLU A 58 22.88 32.35 -2.88
C GLU A 58 23.31 33.33 -1.78
N ALA A 59 22.37 33.73 -0.93
CA ALA A 59 22.63 34.59 0.22
C ALA A 59 22.53 33.81 1.52
N ASP A 60 23.56 33.94 2.37
CA ASP A 60 23.53 33.45 3.74
C ASP A 60 22.44 34.18 4.53
N VAL A 61 21.72 33.44 5.37
CA VAL A 61 20.68 34.01 6.24
C VAL A 61 21.13 34.03 7.70
N GLU A 62 20.81 35.13 8.36
CA GLU A 62 20.94 35.29 9.80
C GLU A 62 19.55 35.11 10.45
N VAL A 63 19.43 34.13 11.35
CA VAL A 63 18.16 33.78 11.99
C VAL A 63 18.04 34.43 13.36
N ASP A 64 16.94 35.14 13.60
CA ASP A 64 16.52 35.60 14.92
C ASP A 64 15.26 34.83 15.36
N GLU A 65 15.46 33.86 16.25
CA GLU A 65 14.38 33.05 16.79
C GLU A 65 13.45 33.81 17.74
N LYS A 66 13.93 34.91 18.36
CA LYS A 66 13.13 35.69 19.33
C LYS A 66 12.08 36.51 18.60
N THR A 67 12.45 37.12 17.49
CA THR A 67 11.53 37.91 16.64
C THR A 67 10.81 37.06 15.59
N LYS A 68 11.20 35.78 15.44
CA LYS A 68 10.69 34.88 14.39
C LYS A 68 10.91 35.45 12.98
N THR A 69 12.09 36.03 12.76
CA THR A 69 12.50 36.58 11.46
C THR A 69 13.88 36.08 11.06
N TYR A 70 14.16 36.10 9.76
CA TYR A 70 15.51 35.96 9.23
C TYR A 70 15.89 37.20 8.43
N SER A 71 17.18 37.49 8.33
CA SER A 71 17.72 38.61 7.57
C SER A 71 18.80 38.14 6.61
N TYR A 72 18.91 38.77 5.45
CA TYR A 72 20.00 38.52 4.51
C TYR A 72 20.41 39.80 3.79
N CYS A 73 21.64 39.82 3.28
CA CYS A 73 22.18 40.94 2.53
C CYS A 73 21.83 40.80 1.04
N ARG A 74 21.13 41.78 0.48
CA ARG A 74 20.94 41.82 -0.98
C ARG A 74 22.22 42.34 -1.65
N LEU A 75 22.85 41.50 -2.48
CA LEU A 75 24.01 41.89 -3.28
C LEU A 75 23.55 42.71 -4.50
N GLY A 76 23.98 43.97 -4.58
CA GLY A 76 23.52 44.89 -5.65
C GLY A 76 23.76 46.39 -5.39
N GLY A 77 24.93 46.77 -4.85
CA GLY A 77 25.41 48.16 -4.82
C GLY A 77 25.19 48.93 -3.50
N LEU A 78 24.17 48.60 -2.72
CA LEU A 78 23.96 49.08 -1.34
C LEU A 78 23.56 47.87 -0.48
N THR A 79 24.34 47.57 0.56
CA THR A 79 24.06 46.53 1.56
C THR A 79 22.72 46.82 2.24
N THR A 80 21.64 46.40 1.60
CA THR A 80 20.28 46.51 2.11
C THR A 80 19.97 45.19 2.80
N ILE A 81 19.81 45.25 4.11
CA ILE A 81 19.40 44.09 4.90
C ILE A 81 17.90 43.93 4.69
N VAL A 82 17.50 42.76 4.17
CA VAL A 82 16.11 42.40 3.98
C VAL A 82 15.72 41.44 5.10
N THR A 83 14.74 41.83 5.91
CA THR A 83 14.19 41.00 6.99
C THR A 83 12.85 40.40 6.58
N ARG A 84 12.68 39.09 6.78
CA ARG A 84 11.48 38.33 6.41
C ARG A 84 11.05 37.33 7.48
N PRO A 85 9.80 36.84 7.46
CA PRO A 85 9.31 35.87 8.44
C PRO A 85 10.07 34.54 8.37
N LEU A 86 10.43 34.01 9.54
CA LEU A 86 11.17 32.75 9.67
C LEU A 86 10.43 31.54 9.08
N ALA A 87 9.10 31.62 9.01
CA ALA A 87 8.23 30.60 8.40
C ALA A 87 8.52 30.36 6.90
N GLU A 88 9.15 31.30 6.19
CA GLU A 88 9.50 31.14 4.77
C GLU A 88 10.67 30.17 4.56
N ILE A 89 11.60 30.12 5.51
CA ILE A 89 12.83 29.31 5.44
C ILE A 89 12.81 28.11 6.39
N THR A 90 11.70 27.89 7.09
CA THR A 90 11.54 26.73 7.97
C THR A 90 11.49 25.45 7.14
N ILE A 91 12.34 24.50 7.52
CA ILE A 91 12.38 23.17 6.94
C ILE A 91 11.75 22.17 7.90
N PHE A 92 11.12 21.16 7.31
CA PHE A 92 10.39 20.14 8.03
C PHE A 92 10.85 18.75 7.61
N THR A 93 10.97 17.84 8.57
CA THR A 93 11.12 16.41 8.29
C THR A 93 9.74 15.76 8.20
N ILE A 94 9.56 14.83 7.26
CA ILE A 94 8.33 14.06 7.13
C ILE A 94 8.34 12.92 8.16
N ASN A 95 7.28 12.83 8.96
CA ASN A 95 7.08 11.75 9.90
C ASN A 95 5.92 10.85 9.44
N VAL A 96 6.25 9.89 8.56
CA VAL A 96 5.26 8.96 8.00
C VAL A 96 4.71 8.02 9.08
N ASP A 97 5.52 7.60 10.05
CA ASP A 97 5.10 6.65 11.08
C ASP A 97 3.97 7.19 11.96
N ALA A 98 4.06 8.46 12.39
CA ALA A 98 2.98 9.10 13.15
C ALA A 98 1.66 9.15 12.37
N TRP A 99 1.75 9.38 11.06
CA TRP A 99 0.58 9.35 10.19
C TRP A 99 0.04 7.92 10.01
N LEU A 100 0.90 6.92 9.81
CA LEU A 100 0.49 5.51 9.69
C LEU A 100 -0.16 4.99 10.99
N ASP A 101 0.32 5.41 12.16
CA ASP A 101 -0.28 5.10 13.46
C ASP A 101 -1.70 5.65 13.59
N GLU A 102 -1.89 6.89 13.16
CA GLU A 102 -3.20 7.52 13.20
C GLU A 102 -4.18 6.85 12.21
N ILE A 103 -3.72 6.52 10.99
CA ILE A 103 -4.51 5.75 10.03
C ILE A 103 -4.87 4.37 10.59
N SER A 104 -3.92 3.66 11.22
CA SER A 104 -4.19 2.34 11.81
C SER A 104 -5.27 2.41 12.89
N THR A 105 -5.23 3.47 13.69
CA THR A 105 -6.24 3.76 14.72
C THR A 105 -7.60 4.07 14.09
N LEU A 106 -7.63 4.90 13.05
CA LEU A 106 -8.86 5.30 12.34
C LEU A 106 -9.57 4.12 11.67
N PHE A 107 -8.79 3.16 11.18
CA PHE A 107 -9.28 1.92 10.59
C PHE A 107 -9.57 0.82 11.62
N CYS A 108 -9.44 1.11 12.92
CA CYS A 108 -9.69 0.18 14.02
C CYS A 108 -8.88 -1.12 13.91
N ILE A 109 -7.63 -1.04 13.46
CA ILE A 109 -6.73 -2.22 13.44
C ILE A 109 -6.41 -2.60 14.88
N GLU A 110 -6.60 -3.88 15.22
CA GLU A 110 -6.27 -4.39 16.55
C GLU A 110 -4.76 -4.21 16.81
N PRO A 111 -4.31 -3.76 17.99
CA PRO A 111 -2.88 -3.50 18.24
C PRO A 111 -1.96 -4.71 18.01
N SER A 112 -2.47 -5.92 18.24
CA SER A 112 -1.76 -7.19 17.97
C SER A 112 -1.68 -7.55 16.48
N LYS A 113 -2.43 -6.86 15.63
CA LYS A 113 -2.52 -7.05 14.18
C LYS A 113 -1.91 -5.90 13.40
N VAL A 114 -1.41 -4.87 14.08
CA VAL A 114 -0.58 -3.82 13.47
C VAL A 114 0.71 -4.46 12.98
N ALA A 115 1.10 -4.16 11.75
CA ALA A 115 2.28 -4.74 11.15
C ALA A 115 3.54 -4.28 11.90
N TRP A 116 4.37 -5.24 12.33
CA TRP A 116 5.65 -4.93 12.97
C TRP A 116 6.65 -4.34 11.97
N ARG A 117 6.72 -4.92 10.77
CA ARG A 117 7.48 -4.38 9.64
C ARG A 117 6.52 -3.75 8.63
N ARG A 118 6.34 -2.44 8.77
CA ARG A 118 5.39 -1.67 7.96
C ARG A 118 5.90 -1.42 6.55
N GLU A 119 7.13 -0.95 6.40
CA GLU A 119 7.67 -0.60 5.09
C GLU A 119 8.07 -1.84 4.29
N LEU A 120 7.39 -2.03 3.15
CA LEU A 120 7.62 -3.15 2.22
C LEU A 120 8.50 -2.72 1.06
N ILE A 121 8.20 -1.53 0.53
CA ILE A 121 8.97 -0.88 -0.51
C ILE A 121 9.32 0.49 0.02
N GLN A 122 10.62 0.77 0.09
CA GLN A 122 11.16 1.97 0.69
C GLN A 122 10.49 3.22 0.10
N GLY A 123 9.79 3.98 0.94
CA GLY A 123 9.11 5.22 0.58
C GLY A 123 7.91 5.09 -0.35
N HIS A 124 7.41 3.88 -0.61
CA HIS A 124 6.39 3.62 -1.63
C HIS A 124 5.22 2.72 -1.20
N LEU A 125 5.46 1.69 -0.37
CA LEU A 125 4.42 0.76 0.04
C LEU A 125 4.58 0.38 1.51
N TRP A 126 3.52 0.59 2.28
CA TRP A 126 3.46 0.24 3.70
C TRP A 126 2.30 -0.71 3.97
N HIS A 127 2.54 -1.75 4.77
CA HIS A 127 1.52 -2.58 5.41
C HIS A 127 1.18 -1.97 6.76
N LEU A 128 -0.08 -1.61 6.97
CA LEU A 128 -0.55 -1.07 8.25
C LEU A 128 -0.82 -2.19 9.26
N GLY A 129 -1.34 -3.32 8.77
CA GLY A 129 -1.78 -4.44 9.58
C GLY A 129 -2.99 -5.10 8.97
N ASP A 130 -3.65 -5.96 9.74
CA ASP A 130 -4.75 -6.77 9.24
C ASP A 130 -6.08 -6.37 9.89
N LEU A 131 -7.05 -6.01 9.04
CA LEU A 131 -8.39 -5.59 9.41
C LEU A 131 -9.31 -6.76 9.65
N ARG A 132 -10.01 -6.77 10.78
CA ARG A 132 -11.04 -7.76 11.06
C ARG A 132 -12.29 -7.50 10.21
N VAL A 133 -12.81 -8.54 9.58
CA VAL A 133 -14.11 -8.49 8.91
C VAL A 133 -15.22 -8.57 9.95
N SER A 134 -16.11 -7.57 9.99
CA SER A 134 -17.19 -7.49 10.97
C SER A 134 -18.05 -8.76 11.01
N GLY A 135 -18.19 -9.34 12.20
CA GLY A 135 -18.93 -10.59 12.43
C GLY A 135 -18.21 -11.86 11.98
N SER A 136 -16.89 -11.79 11.73
CA SER A 136 -16.04 -12.91 11.31
C SER A 136 -14.72 -12.97 12.12
N SER A 137 -14.07 -14.13 12.13
CA SER A 137 -12.70 -14.32 12.61
C SER A 137 -11.64 -14.00 11.54
N ARG A 138 -12.09 -13.54 10.36
CA ARG A 138 -11.25 -13.28 9.20
C ARG A 138 -10.57 -11.91 9.31
N PHE A 139 -9.33 -11.87 8.84
CA PHE A 139 -8.55 -10.65 8.71
C PHE A 139 -8.19 -10.36 7.26
N VAL A 140 -8.04 -9.08 6.91
CA VAL A 140 -7.68 -8.61 5.56
C VAL A 140 -6.57 -7.58 5.68
N PRO A 141 -5.40 -7.78 5.05
CA PRO A 141 -4.31 -6.84 5.13
C PRO A 141 -4.68 -5.51 4.46
N LEU A 142 -4.32 -4.43 5.15
CA LEU A 142 -4.47 -3.07 4.69
C LEU A 142 -3.10 -2.50 4.36
N TYR A 143 -2.96 -1.98 3.15
CA TYR A 143 -1.76 -1.33 2.66
C TYR A 143 -2.02 0.12 2.34
N VAL A 144 -0.99 0.94 2.43
CA VAL A 144 -0.96 2.31 1.93
C VAL A 144 0.15 2.42 0.91
N SER A 145 -0.16 3.13 -0.17
CA SER A 145 0.74 3.31 -1.28
C SER A 145 0.98 4.77 -1.60
N ARG A 146 2.20 5.03 -2.05
CA ARG A 146 2.63 6.26 -2.69
C ARG A 146 3.33 5.97 -4.01
N ARG A 147 3.06 6.77 -5.03
CA ARG A 147 3.76 6.76 -6.33
C ARG A 147 3.82 5.35 -6.92
N SER A 148 2.68 4.64 -6.92
CA SER A 148 2.57 3.23 -7.32
C SER A 148 3.15 2.91 -8.70
N LYS A 149 3.22 3.89 -9.60
CA LYS A 149 3.79 3.74 -10.95
C LYS A 149 5.32 3.65 -10.99
N MET A 150 6.02 4.04 -9.92
CA MET A 150 7.49 4.09 -9.92
C MET A 150 8.12 2.71 -9.80
N CYS A 151 7.49 1.77 -9.08
CA CYS A 151 8.06 0.46 -8.75
C CYS A 151 7.10 -0.72 -9.08
N PRO A 152 6.60 -0.85 -10.33
CA PRO A 152 5.54 -1.82 -10.64
C PRO A 152 5.96 -3.28 -10.42
N MET A 153 7.24 -3.63 -10.61
CA MET A 153 7.74 -5.00 -10.40
C MET A 153 7.83 -5.38 -8.92
N GLU A 154 8.35 -4.48 -8.08
CA GLU A 154 8.46 -4.71 -6.64
C GLU A 154 7.09 -4.80 -5.98
N TRP A 155 6.12 -4.05 -6.50
CA TRP A 155 4.72 -4.13 -6.10
C TRP A 155 4.13 -5.51 -6.36
N ASP A 156 4.28 -6.03 -7.58
CA ASP A 156 3.79 -7.35 -7.94
C ASP A 156 4.45 -8.43 -7.06
N GLN A 157 5.75 -8.32 -6.79
CA GLN A 157 6.48 -9.26 -5.93
C GLN A 157 6.00 -9.22 -4.48
N ASN A 158 5.85 -8.03 -3.87
CA ASN A 158 5.44 -7.88 -2.46
C ASN A 158 3.97 -8.27 -2.24
N LEU A 159 3.09 -7.99 -3.20
CA LEU A 159 1.67 -8.38 -3.10
C LEU A 159 1.43 -9.86 -3.45
N ARG A 160 2.46 -10.55 -3.99
CA ARG A 160 2.51 -12.01 -4.18
C ARG A 160 3.22 -12.74 -3.05
N ASP A 161 3.73 -12.02 -2.05
CA ASP A 161 4.45 -12.61 -0.93
C ASP A 161 3.55 -13.56 -0.11
N LEU A 162 4.11 -14.73 0.22
CA LEU A 162 3.45 -15.87 0.84
C LEU A 162 3.19 -15.71 2.33
N GLU A 163 3.92 -14.83 3.01
CA GLU A 163 3.66 -14.51 4.42
C GLU A 163 2.44 -13.61 4.58
N ARG A 164 1.88 -13.11 3.46
CA ARG A 164 0.79 -12.14 3.44
C ARG A 164 -0.43 -12.74 2.78
N SER A 165 -1.60 -12.39 3.31
CA SER A 165 -2.84 -12.97 2.81
C SER A 165 -3.02 -12.62 1.33
N SER A 166 -3.50 -13.60 0.55
CA SER A 166 -3.61 -13.51 -0.91
C SER A 166 -4.78 -12.63 -1.40
N HIS A 167 -5.08 -11.55 -0.69
CA HIS A 167 -6.11 -10.55 -0.97
C HIS A 167 -5.95 -9.41 0.04
N GLY A 168 -6.30 -8.18 -0.33
CA GLY A 168 -6.11 -7.04 0.56
C GLY A 168 -6.69 -5.76 -0.02
N ILE A 169 -6.61 -4.69 0.76
CA ILE A 169 -7.01 -3.35 0.34
C ILE A 169 -5.75 -2.49 0.25
N VAL A 170 -5.51 -1.87 -0.90
CA VAL A 170 -4.43 -0.90 -1.09
C VAL A 170 -5.03 0.50 -1.19
N LEU A 171 -4.70 1.32 -0.20
CA LEU A 171 -5.10 2.72 -0.11
C LEU A 171 -4.17 3.58 -0.96
N VAL A 172 -4.75 4.38 -1.86
CA VAL A 172 -4.05 5.29 -2.78
C VAL A 172 -4.66 6.70 -2.73
N THR A 173 -4.02 7.65 -3.39
CA THR A 173 -4.54 9.02 -3.58
C THR A 173 -5.50 9.15 -4.76
N ASP A 174 -5.31 8.36 -5.82
CA ASP A 174 -6.14 8.35 -7.03
C ASP A 174 -6.33 6.91 -7.53
N SER A 175 -7.58 6.47 -7.59
CA SER A 175 -7.95 5.11 -8.03
C SER A 175 -8.14 4.98 -9.54
N LYS A 176 -8.10 6.08 -10.31
CA LYS A 176 -8.28 6.07 -11.77
C LYS A 176 -7.16 5.34 -12.50
N THR A 177 -6.04 5.11 -11.83
CA THR A 177 -5.01 4.18 -12.26
C THR A 177 -5.39 2.77 -11.81
N SER A 178 -6.38 2.18 -12.49
CA SER A 178 -6.81 0.80 -12.25
C SER A 178 -5.72 -0.18 -12.72
N THR A 179 -4.68 -0.36 -11.92
CA THR A 179 -3.72 -1.44 -12.10
C THR A 179 -4.41 -2.72 -11.62
N ASN A 180 -4.48 -3.76 -12.48
CA ASN A 180 -4.90 -5.09 -12.04
C ASN A 180 -3.85 -5.59 -11.04
N LEU A 181 -4.10 -5.44 -9.75
CA LEU A 181 -3.20 -5.93 -8.72
C LEU A 181 -3.28 -7.47 -8.65
N PRO A 182 -2.16 -8.14 -8.33
CA PRO A 182 -2.16 -9.58 -8.16
C PRO A 182 -3.08 -10.00 -7.00
N ASN A 183 -3.49 -11.27 -6.99
CA ASN A 183 -4.20 -11.87 -5.85
C ASN A 183 -5.52 -11.16 -5.46
N HIS A 184 -6.25 -10.54 -6.40
CA HIS A 184 -7.53 -9.86 -6.13
C HIS A 184 -7.46 -8.71 -5.10
N HIS A 185 -6.29 -8.08 -4.94
CA HIS A 185 -6.18 -6.86 -4.13
C HIS A 185 -7.06 -5.76 -4.72
N GLN A 186 -7.78 -5.05 -3.87
CA GLN A 186 -8.62 -3.94 -4.27
C GLN A 186 -7.87 -2.62 -4.05
N VAL A 187 -7.77 -1.81 -5.10
CA VAL A 187 -7.30 -0.43 -4.98
C VAL A 187 -8.46 0.45 -4.57
N ARG A 188 -8.27 1.28 -3.54
CA ARG A 188 -9.23 2.32 -3.15
C ARG A 188 -8.56 3.61 -2.76
N GLU A 189 -9.24 4.70 -3.07
CA GLU A 189 -8.87 6.02 -2.56
C GLU A 189 -9.12 6.09 -1.06
N LEU A 190 -8.17 6.66 -0.32
CA LEU A 190 -8.32 6.89 1.12
C LEU A 190 -9.57 7.74 1.42
N ASP A 191 -9.76 8.82 0.65
CA ASP A 191 -10.93 9.70 0.80
C ASP A 191 -12.27 9.05 0.45
N ALA A 192 -12.26 7.93 -0.28
CA ALA A 192 -13.49 7.17 -0.52
C ALA A 192 -14.00 6.53 0.77
N LEU A 193 -13.11 6.14 1.68
CA LEU A 193 -13.43 5.44 2.92
C LEU A 193 -13.56 6.37 4.13
N LEU A 194 -13.08 7.60 4.03
CA LEU A 194 -13.17 8.57 5.11
C LEU A 194 -14.28 9.59 4.87
N THR A 195 -14.86 10.08 5.97
CA THR A 195 -15.77 11.22 6.00
C THR A 195 -15.23 12.22 6.99
N ASP A 196 -15.25 13.49 6.63
CA ASP A 196 -14.93 14.58 7.55
C ASP A 196 -16.22 15.36 7.78
N VAL A 197 -16.81 15.16 8.96
CA VAL A 197 -17.98 15.90 9.41
C VAL A 197 -17.55 16.69 10.63
N THR A 198 -17.67 18.02 10.56
CA THR A 198 -17.37 18.91 11.71
C THR A 198 -15.96 18.74 12.29
N ASN A 199 -14.94 18.58 11.45
CA ASN A 199 -13.53 18.34 11.83
C ASN A 199 -13.30 17.01 12.58
N VAL A 200 -14.28 16.10 12.57
CA VAL A 200 -14.14 14.76 13.09
C VAL A 200 -14.08 13.81 11.90
N VAL A 201 -12.90 13.22 11.70
CA VAL A 201 -12.70 12.22 10.66
C VAL A 201 -13.26 10.89 11.15
N THR A 202 -14.23 10.35 10.41
CA THR A 202 -14.87 9.07 10.68
C THR A 202 -14.72 8.12 9.50
N LEU A 203 -14.62 6.83 9.81
CA LEU A 203 -14.58 5.78 8.81
C LEU A 203 -16.00 5.46 8.31
N LYS A 204 -16.16 5.30 7.00
CA LYS A 204 -17.41 4.78 6.41
C LYS A 204 -17.46 3.27 6.61
N SER A 205 -17.74 2.84 7.84
CA SER A 205 -17.71 1.43 8.25
C SER A 205 -18.58 0.55 7.35
N ASP A 206 -19.75 1.02 6.89
CA ASP A 206 -20.62 0.26 5.97
C ASP A 206 -20.00 0.04 4.58
N VAL A 207 -19.19 0.98 4.10
CA VAL A 207 -18.48 0.85 2.82
C VAL A 207 -17.32 -0.13 2.99
N LEU A 208 -16.55 0.04 4.06
CA LEU A 208 -15.44 -0.84 4.38
C LEU A 208 -15.93 -2.28 4.61
N ASP A 209 -16.99 -2.49 5.40
CA ASP A 209 -17.59 -3.78 5.66
C ASP A 209 -18.08 -4.46 4.38
N ARG A 210 -18.71 -3.71 3.47
CA ARG A 210 -19.12 -4.26 2.16
C ARG A 210 -17.92 -4.66 1.32
N MET A 211 -16.84 -3.89 1.33
CA MET A 211 -15.60 -4.28 0.65
C MET A 211 -14.99 -5.53 1.27
N LEU A 212 -14.91 -5.59 2.60
CA LEU A 212 -14.39 -6.72 3.36
C LEU A 212 -15.24 -7.98 3.16
N ARG A 213 -16.57 -7.87 3.10
CA ARG A 213 -17.51 -8.99 2.84
C ARG A 213 -17.57 -9.39 1.36
N GLY A 214 -17.37 -8.45 0.45
CA GLY A 214 -17.28 -8.70 -1.00
C GLY A 214 -15.99 -9.39 -1.43
N VAL A 215 -15.01 -9.46 -0.53
CA VAL A 215 -13.86 -10.35 -0.66
C VAL A 215 -14.29 -11.77 -0.28
N PRO A 216 -13.97 -12.80 -1.09
CA PRO A 216 -14.43 -14.16 -0.87
C PRO A 216 -13.93 -14.81 0.45
N ALA A 217 -14.66 -15.81 0.94
CA ALA A 217 -14.64 -16.29 2.33
C ALA A 217 -13.38 -17.05 2.78
N ASP A 218 -12.52 -17.50 1.85
CA ASP A 218 -11.46 -18.47 2.14
C ASP A 218 -10.10 -17.81 2.45
N ALA A 219 -10.15 -16.56 2.87
CA ALA A 219 -9.10 -15.75 3.47
C ALA A 219 -8.68 -16.20 4.90
N THR A 220 -9.07 -17.40 5.29
CA THR A 220 -9.40 -17.71 6.69
C THR A 220 -8.41 -18.62 7.41
N ASP A 221 -7.30 -19.05 6.79
CA ASP A 221 -6.31 -19.87 7.50
C ASP A 221 -4.91 -19.75 6.85
N ASP A 222 -3.90 -19.30 7.59
CA ASP A 222 -2.47 -19.18 7.17
C ASP A 222 -1.84 -20.52 6.72
N ARG A 223 -2.63 -21.60 6.72
CA ARG A 223 -2.27 -22.96 6.32
C ARG A 223 -2.46 -23.22 4.83
N ASP A 224 -3.26 -22.42 4.13
CA ASP A 224 -3.47 -22.55 2.69
C ASP A 224 -2.64 -21.49 1.95
N ARG A 225 -1.66 -21.92 1.13
CA ARG A 225 -0.78 -21.04 0.36
C ARG A 225 -0.38 -21.65 -0.98
N TYR A 226 -0.22 -20.81 -1.99
CA TYR A 226 0.38 -21.19 -3.27
C TYR A 226 1.35 -20.13 -3.78
N ASN A 227 2.52 -20.57 -4.25
CA ASN A 227 3.54 -19.71 -4.86
C ASN A 227 3.58 -19.95 -6.37
N GLU A 228 3.19 -18.96 -7.18
CA GLU A 228 3.25 -19.08 -8.64
C GLU A 228 4.70 -19.20 -9.17
N LEU A 229 5.68 -18.59 -8.50
CA LEU A 229 7.09 -18.57 -8.90
C LEU A 229 7.77 -19.93 -8.63
N THR A 230 7.66 -20.41 -7.39
CA THR A 230 8.31 -21.66 -6.96
C THR A 230 7.44 -22.89 -7.27
N GLY A 231 6.13 -22.73 -7.43
CA GLY A 231 5.17 -23.81 -7.62
C GLY A 231 4.82 -24.55 -6.33
N VAL A 232 5.09 -23.99 -5.15
CA VAL A 232 4.79 -24.65 -3.87
C VAL A 232 3.33 -24.41 -3.50
N LEU A 233 2.57 -25.49 -3.34
CA LEU A 233 1.19 -25.51 -2.84
C LEU A 233 1.13 -26.21 -1.48
N LYS A 234 0.50 -25.56 -0.52
CA LYS A 234 0.12 -26.15 0.75
C LYS A 234 -1.35 -25.86 0.98
N LEU A 235 -2.14 -26.90 1.14
CA LEU A 235 -3.54 -26.81 1.58
C LEU A 235 -3.65 -27.47 2.95
N ARG A 236 -4.69 -27.11 3.70
CA ARG A 236 -5.00 -27.63 5.02
C ARG A 236 -5.24 -29.14 5.01
N CYS A 237 -5.85 -29.63 3.93
CA CYS A 237 -6.07 -31.06 3.71
C CYS A 237 -4.77 -31.83 3.40
N MET A 238 -3.66 -31.14 3.14
CA MET A 238 -2.38 -31.75 2.82
C MET A 238 -1.49 -31.85 4.07
N ALA A 239 -0.93 -33.03 4.33
CA ALA A 239 0.03 -33.23 5.42
C ALA A 239 1.35 -32.47 5.17
N THR A 240 1.85 -32.50 3.93
CA THR A 240 3.08 -31.82 3.49
C THR A 240 2.79 -30.88 2.32
N GLU A 241 3.63 -29.88 2.11
CA GLU A 241 3.55 -29.03 0.91
C GLU A 241 4.00 -29.80 -0.34
N LYS A 242 3.37 -29.51 -1.48
CA LYS A 242 3.71 -30.09 -2.78
C LYS A 242 4.35 -29.02 -3.65
N THR A 243 5.49 -29.35 -4.24
CA THR A 243 6.16 -28.46 -5.20
C THR A 243 5.91 -28.95 -6.62
N PHE A 244 5.38 -28.08 -7.47
CA PHE A 244 5.20 -28.32 -8.90
C PHE A 244 6.41 -27.78 -9.66
N THR A 245 7.11 -28.66 -10.39
CA THR A 245 8.30 -28.29 -11.16
C THR A 245 7.98 -27.97 -12.63
N GLY A 246 6.90 -28.52 -13.18
CA GLY A 246 6.48 -28.26 -14.57
C GLY A 246 5.73 -26.94 -14.73
N GLU A 247 6.07 -26.15 -15.76
CA GLU A 247 5.42 -24.85 -16.02
C GLU A 247 3.92 -24.97 -16.22
N TYR A 248 3.47 -25.98 -16.97
CA TYR A 248 2.04 -26.23 -17.18
C TYR A 248 1.32 -26.65 -15.89
N GLN A 249 1.98 -27.41 -15.00
CA GLN A 249 1.43 -27.76 -13.68
C GLN A 249 1.28 -26.50 -12.81
N LYS A 250 2.31 -25.64 -12.80
CA LYS A 250 2.28 -24.36 -12.09
C LYS A 250 1.16 -23.46 -12.61
N SER A 251 0.98 -23.36 -13.92
CA SER A 251 -0.06 -22.55 -14.55
C SER A 251 -1.46 -23.07 -14.23
N VAL A 252 -1.67 -24.38 -14.23
CA VAL A 252 -2.96 -25.00 -13.86
C VAL A 252 -3.27 -24.72 -12.39
N ILE A 253 -2.33 -24.95 -11.48
CA ILE A 253 -2.55 -24.69 -10.05
C ILE A 253 -2.70 -23.20 -9.78
N ALA A 254 -1.99 -22.33 -10.49
CA ALA A 254 -2.17 -20.88 -10.43
C ALA A 254 -3.60 -20.48 -10.82
N LEU A 255 -4.15 -21.04 -11.89
CA LEU A 255 -5.53 -20.78 -12.29
C LEU A 255 -6.52 -21.28 -11.24
N PHE A 256 -6.36 -22.52 -10.76
CA PHE A 256 -7.21 -23.06 -9.70
C PHE A 256 -7.09 -22.27 -8.41
N TRP A 257 -5.91 -21.74 -8.10
CA TRP A 257 -5.68 -20.87 -6.96
C TRP A 257 -6.35 -19.52 -7.14
N ARG A 258 -6.24 -18.89 -8.31
CA ARG A 258 -6.92 -17.61 -8.61
C ARG A 258 -8.44 -17.76 -8.53
N GLU A 259 -8.98 -18.82 -9.12
CA GLU A 259 -10.42 -19.08 -9.23
C GLU A 259 -10.95 -20.00 -8.12
N ARG A 260 -10.19 -20.19 -7.03
CA ARG A 260 -10.53 -21.14 -5.95
C ARG A 260 -11.87 -20.87 -5.28
N HIS A 261 -12.35 -19.62 -5.41
CA HIS A 261 -13.61 -19.14 -4.86
C HIS A 261 -14.83 -19.44 -5.75
N GLN A 262 -14.61 -19.90 -6.98
CA GLN A 262 -15.69 -20.43 -7.81
C GLN A 262 -16.13 -21.81 -7.31
N LEU A 263 -17.40 -22.14 -7.47
CA LEU A 263 -17.94 -23.46 -7.10
C LEU A 263 -17.18 -24.61 -7.78
N SER A 264 -16.71 -24.39 -9.01
CA SER A 264 -15.86 -25.31 -9.77
C SER A 264 -15.46 -24.67 -11.11
N LEU A 265 -14.27 -24.99 -11.59
CA LEU A 265 -13.82 -24.69 -12.96
C LEU A 265 -14.09 -25.87 -13.90
N LYS A 266 -14.50 -25.60 -15.14
CA LYS A 266 -14.52 -26.65 -16.17
C LYS A 266 -13.10 -26.89 -16.68
N TRP A 267 -12.72 -28.15 -16.84
CA TRP A 267 -11.39 -28.50 -17.36
C TRP A 267 -11.13 -27.97 -18.77
N SER A 268 -12.18 -27.83 -19.59
CA SER A 268 -12.07 -27.19 -20.91
C SER A 268 -11.60 -25.73 -20.83
N GLU A 269 -12.04 -24.99 -19.80
CA GLU A 269 -11.68 -23.58 -19.56
C GLU A 269 -10.27 -23.48 -18.96
N VAL A 270 -9.89 -24.45 -18.13
CA VAL A 270 -8.51 -24.60 -17.61
C VAL A 270 -7.55 -24.82 -18.77
N ARG A 271 -7.90 -25.75 -19.67
CA ARG A 271 -7.10 -26.08 -20.85
C ARG A 271 -6.92 -24.89 -21.78
N SER A 272 -7.99 -24.14 -22.07
CA SER A 272 -7.88 -22.95 -22.92
C SER A 272 -7.04 -21.84 -22.31
N SER A 273 -6.96 -21.78 -20.97
CA SER A 273 -6.24 -20.73 -20.26
C SER A 273 -4.78 -21.07 -19.96
N THR A 274 -4.41 -22.35 -19.98
CA THR A 274 -3.09 -22.83 -19.51
C THR A 274 -2.37 -23.74 -20.51
N ASP A 275 -2.97 -24.00 -21.67
CA ASP A 275 -2.46 -24.92 -22.71
C ASP A 275 -2.05 -26.30 -22.17
N CYS A 276 -2.75 -26.78 -21.15
CA CYS A 276 -2.44 -28.03 -20.48
C CYS A 276 -3.00 -29.28 -21.20
N GLY A 277 -2.67 -30.46 -20.67
CA GLY A 277 -3.18 -31.75 -21.14
C GLY A 277 -4.70 -31.89 -21.08
N LYS A 278 -5.24 -32.95 -21.72
CA LYS A 278 -6.69 -33.13 -21.92
C LYS A 278 -7.48 -33.32 -20.62
N ASP A 279 -6.82 -33.74 -19.54
CA ASP A 279 -7.42 -34.09 -18.26
C ASP A 279 -6.38 -33.99 -17.11
N PRO A 280 -6.81 -33.96 -15.84
CA PRO A 280 -5.90 -33.83 -14.71
C PRO A 280 -4.84 -34.94 -14.63
N ASP A 281 -5.15 -36.18 -15.01
CA ASP A 281 -4.17 -37.28 -14.98
C ASP A 281 -3.06 -37.05 -16.00
N SER A 282 -3.36 -36.44 -17.15
CA SER A 282 -2.36 -36.05 -18.16
C SER A 282 -1.42 -34.94 -17.69
N VAL A 283 -1.84 -34.11 -16.73
CA VAL A 283 -1.06 -32.97 -16.22
C VAL A 283 -0.25 -33.35 -14.99
N PHE A 284 -0.87 -34.03 -14.04
CA PHE A 284 -0.29 -34.29 -12.72
C PHE A 284 0.13 -35.74 -12.49
N GLY A 285 -0.15 -36.64 -13.43
CA GLY A 285 0.01 -38.07 -13.23
C GLY A 285 -1.25 -38.69 -12.62
N LYS A 286 -1.42 -39.98 -12.90
CA LYS A 286 -2.64 -40.73 -12.60
C LYS A 286 -2.94 -40.74 -11.09
N GLY A 287 -4.02 -40.08 -10.68
CA GLY A 287 -4.51 -40.06 -9.30
C GLY A 287 -3.74 -39.17 -8.32
N GLU A 288 -2.59 -38.59 -8.68
CA GLU A 288 -1.82 -37.73 -7.77
C GLU A 288 -2.55 -36.44 -7.41
N TRP A 289 -3.22 -35.83 -8.38
CA TRP A 289 -3.93 -34.56 -8.21
C TRP A 289 -5.09 -34.64 -7.23
N GLN A 290 -5.60 -35.84 -6.93
CA GLN A 290 -6.69 -36.04 -6.00
C GLN A 290 -6.33 -35.66 -4.57
N ALA A 291 -5.06 -35.39 -4.25
CA ALA A 291 -4.68 -34.88 -2.94
C ALA A 291 -4.97 -33.37 -2.76
N TRP A 292 -5.04 -32.60 -3.84
CA TRP A 292 -5.20 -31.13 -3.79
C TRP A 292 -6.31 -30.56 -4.71
N ILE A 293 -6.77 -31.33 -5.69
CA ILE A 293 -7.92 -31.01 -6.54
C ILE A 293 -8.99 -32.09 -6.33
N GLU A 294 -10.24 -31.68 -6.22
CA GLU A 294 -11.37 -32.59 -6.19
C GLU A 294 -12.31 -32.36 -7.38
N ARG A 295 -12.98 -33.45 -7.78
CA ARG A 295 -13.96 -33.44 -8.87
C ARG A 295 -15.34 -33.23 -8.27
N VAL A 296 -15.94 -32.08 -8.58
CA VAL A 296 -17.27 -31.68 -8.09
C VAL A 296 -18.39 -32.26 -8.95
N ALA A 297 -18.19 -32.26 -10.27
CA ALA A 297 -19.12 -32.82 -11.24
C ALA A 297 -18.37 -33.23 -12.52
N PHE A 298 -19.08 -33.79 -13.50
CA PHE A 298 -18.47 -34.21 -14.76
C PHE A 298 -17.72 -33.05 -15.44
N GLY A 299 -16.40 -33.21 -15.61
CA GLY A 299 -15.52 -32.19 -16.19
C GLY A 299 -15.31 -30.93 -15.35
N LYS A 300 -15.80 -30.89 -14.10
CA LYS A 300 -15.74 -29.74 -13.20
C LYS A 300 -14.91 -30.05 -11.95
N TYR A 301 -13.95 -29.20 -11.66
CA TYR A 301 -12.93 -29.42 -10.64
C TYR A 301 -12.77 -28.18 -9.76
N ARG A 302 -12.27 -28.35 -8.54
CA ARG A 302 -11.85 -27.25 -7.65
C ARG A 302 -10.70 -27.68 -6.75
N LEU A 303 -10.04 -26.72 -6.10
CA LEU A 303 -9.11 -27.04 -5.02
C LEU A 303 -9.85 -27.67 -3.84
N ARG A 304 -9.24 -28.65 -3.19
CA ARG A 304 -9.83 -29.32 -2.05
C ARG A 304 -9.79 -28.41 -0.82
N VAL A 305 -10.95 -28.21 -0.20
CA VAL A 305 -11.14 -27.31 0.96
C VAL A 305 -11.20 -28.09 2.29
N SER A 306 -11.29 -29.43 2.24
CA SER A 306 -11.39 -30.32 3.41
C SER A 306 -10.76 -31.68 3.17
#